data_AF-A0A2G1W2V0-F1
#
_entry.id   AF-A0A2G1W2V0-F1
#
_cell.length_a   1.000
_cell.length_b   1.000
_cell.length_c   1.000
_cell.angle_alpha   90.00
_cell.angle_beta   90.00
_cell.angle_gamma   90.00
#
_symmetry.space_group_name_H-M   'P 1'
#
loop_
_entity.id
_entity.type
_entity.pdbx_description
1 polymer ?
#
loop_
_entity_poly.entity_id
_entity_poly.type
_entity_poly.pdbx_seq_one_letter_code
_entity_poly.pdbx_strand_id
1 'polypeptide(L)'
;MKKTLTSLFAVALIGMSAASATAADIVDTAVGAGKFKTLAAALGAADLVDTLKGEGPFTVFAPTDAAFEKLPAGTVETLLKPENKGQLAGVLTYHVVAGKVMAEQVVGLKGAQTVNGQRVDIKVDGSSVMVDGANVVTTDIVCDNGVIHIIDSVILPADKTIPETADAAGSFKTLLAAAKAAGLAEVLGSEGPFTVFAPTDEAFAKLPEGTVASLLEPANKKKLVDILKYHVVSGRVYSEDAVAAKSAKTLQGSPLGIKVTDSGAMVNDSKLVATDVDASNGVIHIIDAVLLPPENAVDARRVIENTVAQGARLFNAGHHSACADLYHTTMTELMSANLGDSLNSHMSTVLTSANHTTCPTQRAWTLRTGIDQMYGQIVTNR
;
A
#
# COMPACT_ATOMS: atom_id res chain seq x y z
N MET A 1 74.91 -52.60 -50.04
CA MET A 1 74.59 -51.17 -50.26
C MET A 1 73.35 -51.09 -51.15
N LYS A 2 72.40 -50.18 -50.84
CA LYS A 2 70.99 -50.08 -51.31
C LYS A 2 70.00 -50.80 -50.37
N LYS A 3 68.81 -50.31 -50.03
CA LYS A 3 68.09 -49.04 -50.25
C LYS A 3 66.89 -49.06 -49.25
N THR A 4 66.50 -47.86 -48.82
CA THR A 4 65.23 -47.45 -48.17
C THR A 4 63.98 -48.28 -48.46
N LEU A 5 63.11 -48.48 -47.46
CA LEU A 5 61.66 -48.35 -47.61
C LEU A 5 61.00 -47.94 -46.27
N THR A 6 60.25 -46.86 -46.35
CA THR A 6 59.39 -46.20 -45.36
C THR A 6 58.24 -47.08 -44.88
N SER A 7 57.87 -46.98 -43.60
CA SER A 7 56.50 -47.25 -43.16
C SER A 7 56.07 -46.23 -42.11
N LEU A 8 55.01 -45.51 -42.47
CA LEU A 8 54.34 -44.43 -41.77
C LEU A 8 53.32 -45.08 -40.82
N PHE A 9 53.44 -44.90 -39.51
CA PHE A 9 52.37 -45.21 -38.57
C PHE A 9 51.86 -43.91 -37.96
N ALA A 10 50.73 -43.44 -38.49
CA ALA A 10 49.96 -42.35 -37.91
C ALA A 10 49.23 -42.86 -36.66
N VAL A 11 49.59 -42.34 -35.49
CA VAL A 11 48.82 -42.52 -34.26
C VAL A 11 47.69 -41.51 -34.28
N ALA A 12 46.47 -41.98 -34.53
CA ALA A 12 45.27 -41.18 -34.40
C ALA A 12 45.02 -40.92 -32.90
N LEU A 13 45.21 -39.67 -32.46
CA LEU A 13 44.63 -39.19 -31.21
C LEU A 13 43.11 -39.17 -31.38
N ILE A 14 42.42 -40.10 -30.73
CA ILE A 14 40.98 -40.00 -30.50
C ILE A 14 40.80 -38.84 -29.51
N GLY A 15 40.52 -37.66 -30.05
CA GLY A 15 39.99 -36.56 -29.26
C GLY A 15 38.61 -36.98 -28.77
N MET A 16 38.53 -37.42 -27.51
CA MET A 16 37.27 -37.46 -26.78
C MET A 16 36.80 -36.01 -26.69
N SER A 17 35.96 -35.58 -27.63
CA SER A 17 35.17 -34.38 -27.48
C SER A 17 34.30 -34.60 -26.25
N ALA A 18 34.69 -33.98 -25.15
CA ALA A 18 33.77 -33.79 -24.03
C ALA A 18 32.61 -32.99 -24.62
N ALA A 19 31.51 -33.67 -24.91
CA ALA A 19 30.23 -33.04 -25.09
C ALA A 19 29.97 -32.25 -23.80
N SER A 20 30.23 -30.94 -23.86
CA SER A 20 29.79 -30.02 -22.85
C SER A 20 28.28 -30.19 -22.79
N ALA A 21 27.78 -30.80 -21.72
CA ALA A 21 26.37 -30.75 -21.41
C ALA A 21 26.05 -29.26 -21.25
N THR A 22 25.52 -28.66 -22.30
CA THR A 22 24.93 -27.32 -22.25
C THR A 22 23.76 -27.44 -21.29
N ALA A 23 24.02 -27.10 -20.05
CA ALA A 23 23.00 -27.01 -19.03
C ALA A 23 22.00 -25.94 -19.49
N ALA A 24 20.71 -26.29 -19.42
CA ALA A 24 19.64 -25.56 -20.08
C ALA A 24 19.19 -24.41 -19.17
N ASP A 25 19.16 -23.19 -19.71
CA ASP A 25 18.57 -22.05 -19.02
C ASP A 25 17.05 -22.22 -18.85
N ILE A 26 16.40 -21.34 -18.08
CA ILE A 26 14.92 -21.38 -17.88
C ILE A 26 14.15 -21.46 -19.21
N VAL A 27 14.61 -20.74 -20.23
CA VAL A 27 13.93 -20.66 -21.53
C VAL A 27 14.13 -21.96 -22.31
N ASP A 28 15.36 -22.48 -22.34
CA ASP A 28 15.72 -23.71 -23.02
C ASP A 28 15.08 -24.94 -22.34
N THR A 29 14.94 -24.90 -21.00
CA THR A 29 14.21 -25.92 -20.22
C THR A 29 12.71 -25.87 -20.50
N ALA A 30 12.11 -24.68 -20.57
CA ALA A 30 10.70 -24.52 -20.92
C ALA A 30 10.40 -24.98 -22.36
N VAL A 31 11.25 -24.62 -23.32
CA VAL A 31 11.12 -25.04 -24.73
C VAL A 31 11.35 -26.55 -24.86
N GLY A 32 12.36 -27.09 -24.18
CA GLY A 32 12.70 -28.52 -24.21
C GLY A 32 11.64 -29.43 -23.58
N ALA A 33 10.89 -28.94 -22.58
CA ALA A 33 9.82 -29.70 -21.94
C ALA A 33 8.56 -29.85 -22.80
N GLY A 34 8.44 -29.09 -23.91
CA GLY A 34 7.37 -29.23 -24.91
C GLY A 34 5.94 -28.87 -24.47
N LYS A 35 5.74 -28.53 -23.18
CA LYS A 35 4.46 -28.20 -22.53
C LYS A 35 4.26 -26.69 -22.23
N PHE A 36 5.19 -25.85 -22.71
CA PHE A 36 5.24 -24.40 -22.44
C PHE A 36 5.34 -23.58 -23.73
N LYS A 37 4.77 -24.07 -24.84
CA LYS A 37 4.89 -23.41 -26.14
C LYS A 37 4.25 -22.02 -26.12
N THR A 38 3.14 -21.87 -25.40
CA THR A 38 2.43 -20.60 -25.25
C THR A 38 3.26 -19.59 -24.45
N LEU A 39 3.90 -20.05 -23.37
CA LEU A 39 4.76 -19.21 -22.55
C LEU A 39 6.01 -18.75 -23.31
N ALA A 40 6.67 -19.64 -24.06
CA ALA A 40 7.83 -19.28 -24.88
C ALA A 40 7.47 -18.26 -25.97
N ALA A 41 6.31 -18.41 -26.62
CA ALA A 41 5.81 -17.44 -27.59
C ALA A 41 5.50 -16.08 -26.93
N ALA A 42 4.91 -16.08 -25.73
CA ALA A 42 4.64 -14.87 -24.96
C ALA A 42 5.92 -14.13 -24.54
N LEU A 43 6.94 -14.86 -24.08
CA LEU A 43 8.26 -14.30 -23.73
C LEU A 43 8.93 -13.66 -24.96
N GLY A 44 8.85 -14.31 -26.11
CA GLY A 44 9.34 -13.76 -27.38
C GLY A 44 8.59 -12.50 -27.82
N ALA A 45 7.26 -12.48 -27.69
CA ALA A 45 6.45 -11.30 -28.02
C ALA A 45 6.69 -10.11 -27.07
N ALA A 46 7.06 -10.38 -25.81
CA ALA A 46 7.33 -9.36 -24.80
C ALA A 46 8.78 -8.86 -24.76
N ASP A 47 9.69 -9.40 -25.60
CA ASP A 47 11.15 -9.16 -25.56
C ASP A 47 11.79 -9.41 -24.17
N LEU A 48 11.24 -10.36 -23.39
CA LEU A 48 11.74 -10.69 -22.05
C LEU A 48 12.73 -11.86 -22.03
N VAL A 49 13.01 -12.46 -23.20
CA VAL A 49 13.92 -13.60 -23.35
C VAL A 49 15.32 -13.26 -22.82
N ASP A 50 15.86 -12.10 -23.17
CA ASP A 50 17.20 -11.70 -22.74
C ASP A 50 17.26 -11.39 -21.24
N THR A 51 16.17 -10.84 -20.67
CA THR A 51 16.07 -10.59 -19.22
C THR A 51 16.06 -11.90 -18.43
N LEU A 52 15.31 -12.90 -18.88
CA LEU A 52 15.23 -14.20 -18.23
C LEU A 52 16.43 -15.11 -18.53
N LYS A 53 17.25 -14.79 -19.54
CA LYS A 53 18.56 -15.43 -19.79
C LYS A 53 19.72 -14.76 -19.04
N GLY A 54 19.47 -13.68 -18.30
CA GLY A 54 20.49 -12.99 -17.50
C GLY A 54 21.08 -13.84 -16.37
N GLU A 55 22.15 -13.34 -15.73
CA GLU A 55 22.74 -13.96 -14.54
C GLU A 55 21.72 -13.91 -13.39
N GLY A 56 21.01 -15.02 -13.20
CA GLY A 56 20.04 -15.20 -12.12
C GLY A 56 20.67 -15.17 -10.71
N PRO A 57 19.89 -15.45 -9.65
CA PRO A 57 18.80 -16.41 -9.70
C PRO A 57 17.39 -15.80 -9.87
N PHE A 58 16.56 -16.45 -10.69
CA PHE A 58 15.13 -16.17 -10.81
C PHE A 58 14.28 -17.37 -10.40
N THR A 59 13.07 -17.13 -9.91
CA THR A 59 12.05 -18.16 -9.72
C THR A 59 10.87 -17.86 -10.62
N VAL A 60 10.53 -18.78 -11.52
CA VAL A 60 9.47 -18.57 -12.52
C VAL A 60 8.31 -19.52 -12.24
N PHE A 61 7.13 -18.95 -12.02
CA PHE A 61 5.88 -19.70 -11.98
C PHE A 61 5.38 -19.89 -13.42
N ALA A 62 5.62 -21.06 -14.01
CA ALA A 62 5.31 -21.33 -15.41
C ALA A 62 3.93 -22.00 -15.55
N PRO A 63 2.90 -21.31 -16.10
CA PRO A 63 1.64 -21.94 -16.42
C PRO A 63 1.80 -22.93 -17.57
N THR A 64 1.12 -24.08 -17.47
CA THR A 64 1.04 -25.06 -18.57
C THR A 64 0.19 -24.54 -19.73
N ASP A 65 0.33 -25.10 -20.93
CA ASP A 65 -0.56 -24.77 -22.05
C ASP A 65 -2.06 -24.98 -21.68
N ALA A 66 -2.38 -26.00 -20.87
CA ALA A 66 -3.73 -26.22 -20.35
C ALA A 66 -4.22 -25.13 -19.37
N ALA A 67 -3.30 -24.45 -18.67
CA ALA A 67 -3.62 -23.32 -17.82
C ALA A 67 -4.05 -22.09 -18.64
N PHE A 68 -3.43 -21.88 -19.81
CA PHE A 68 -3.83 -20.82 -20.75
C PHE A 68 -5.19 -21.10 -21.38
N GLU A 69 -5.54 -22.37 -21.63
CA GLU A 69 -6.87 -22.76 -22.14
C GLU A 69 -8.00 -22.51 -21.13
N LYS A 70 -7.70 -22.49 -19.82
CA LYS A 70 -8.68 -22.14 -18.78
C LYS A 70 -9.02 -20.65 -18.74
N LEU A 71 -8.21 -19.79 -19.36
CA LEU A 71 -8.52 -18.37 -19.41
C LEU A 71 -9.78 -18.11 -20.25
N PRO A 72 -10.55 -17.06 -19.93
CA PRO A 72 -11.68 -16.66 -20.76
C PRO A 72 -11.27 -16.49 -22.23
N ALA A 73 -12.13 -16.96 -23.14
CA ALA A 73 -11.88 -16.83 -24.57
C ALA A 73 -11.65 -15.36 -24.95
N GLY A 74 -10.54 -15.10 -25.66
CA GLY A 74 -10.13 -13.75 -26.06
C GLY A 74 -9.10 -13.06 -25.15
N THR A 75 -8.83 -13.56 -23.92
CA THR A 75 -7.81 -12.97 -23.04
C THR A 75 -6.40 -13.17 -23.59
N VAL A 76 -6.05 -14.39 -23.99
CA VAL A 76 -4.73 -14.71 -24.57
C VAL A 76 -4.53 -13.99 -25.90
N GLU A 77 -5.55 -13.98 -26.76
CA GLU A 77 -5.50 -13.26 -28.04
C GLU A 77 -5.34 -11.76 -27.86
N THR A 78 -5.97 -11.19 -26.83
CA THR A 78 -5.82 -9.77 -26.50
C THR A 78 -4.43 -9.47 -25.96
N LEU A 79 -3.89 -10.31 -25.06
CA LEU A 79 -2.56 -10.14 -24.51
C LEU A 79 -1.44 -10.31 -25.54
N LEU A 80 -1.63 -11.17 -26.56
CA LEU A 80 -0.66 -11.38 -27.64
C LEU A 80 -0.69 -10.28 -28.72
N LYS A 81 -1.61 -9.31 -28.65
CA LYS A 81 -1.62 -8.19 -29.60
C LYS A 81 -0.41 -7.28 -29.35
N PRO A 82 0.24 -6.75 -30.42
CA PRO A 82 1.36 -5.82 -30.27
C PRO A 82 1.03 -4.58 -29.44
N GLU A 83 -0.23 -4.14 -29.49
CA GLU A 83 -0.76 -3.01 -28.71
C GLU A 83 -0.72 -3.26 -27.19
N ASN A 84 -0.81 -4.53 -26.76
CA ASN A 84 -0.84 -4.93 -25.36
C ASN A 84 0.48 -5.52 -24.88
N LYS A 85 1.57 -5.30 -25.62
CA LYS A 85 2.91 -5.79 -25.26
C LYS A 85 3.33 -5.38 -23.84
N GLY A 86 2.97 -4.16 -23.41
CA GLY A 86 3.23 -3.69 -22.05
C GLY A 86 2.46 -4.49 -20.99
N GLN A 87 1.20 -4.84 -21.26
CA GLN A 87 0.40 -5.68 -20.38
C GLN A 87 0.94 -7.11 -20.33
N LEU A 88 1.33 -7.67 -21.49
CA LEU A 88 1.94 -8.99 -21.56
C LEU A 88 3.25 -9.06 -20.78
N ALA A 89 4.11 -8.05 -20.94
CA ALA A 89 5.33 -7.94 -20.15
C ALA A 89 5.03 -7.83 -18.64
N GLY A 90 3.98 -7.10 -18.26
CA GLY A 90 3.51 -7.01 -16.89
C GLY A 90 3.07 -8.36 -16.31
N VAL A 91 2.23 -9.10 -17.05
CA VAL A 91 1.78 -10.45 -16.66
C VAL A 91 2.97 -11.40 -16.54
N LEU A 92 3.89 -11.39 -17.51
CA LEU A 92 5.06 -12.28 -17.49
C LEU A 92 6.01 -11.93 -16.33
N THR A 93 6.26 -10.65 -16.06
CA THR A 93 7.08 -10.22 -14.91
C THR A 93 6.40 -10.49 -13.57
N TYR A 94 5.06 -10.62 -13.52
CA TYR A 94 4.32 -11.05 -12.34
C TYR A 94 4.52 -12.54 -12.03
N HIS A 95 4.73 -13.38 -13.05
CA HIS A 95 5.09 -14.79 -12.86
C HIS A 95 6.55 -14.99 -12.43
N VAL A 96 7.36 -13.95 -12.40
CA VAL A 96 8.79 -14.02 -12.11
C VAL A 96 9.07 -13.37 -10.76
N VAL A 97 9.71 -14.11 -9.87
CA VAL A 97 10.24 -13.62 -8.60
C VAL A 97 11.75 -13.52 -8.71
N ALA A 98 12.30 -12.39 -8.27
CA ALA A 98 13.75 -12.22 -8.17
C ALA A 98 14.27 -13.02 -6.97
N GLY A 99 15.25 -13.90 -7.19
CA GLY A 99 15.79 -14.78 -6.18
C GLY A 99 15.51 -16.26 -6.44
N LYS A 100 16.29 -17.12 -5.78
CA LYS A 100 16.09 -18.56 -5.78
C LYS A 100 15.17 -18.94 -4.62
N VAL A 101 13.93 -19.31 -4.92
CA VAL A 101 12.94 -19.73 -3.93
C VAL A 101 12.55 -21.18 -4.21
N MET A 102 13.15 -22.10 -3.47
CA MET A 102 12.81 -23.53 -3.54
C MET A 102 11.50 -23.82 -2.80
N ALA A 103 10.81 -24.91 -3.13
CA ALA A 103 9.53 -25.26 -2.51
C ALA A 103 9.60 -25.33 -0.98
N GLU A 104 10.71 -25.83 -0.42
CA GLU A 104 10.94 -25.87 1.03
C GLU A 104 10.92 -24.47 1.66
N GLN A 105 11.39 -23.45 0.93
CA GLN A 105 11.36 -22.05 1.36
C GLN A 105 10.00 -21.41 1.07
N VAL A 106 9.35 -21.77 -0.05
CA VAL A 106 8.00 -21.33 -0.42
C VAL A 106 7.00 -21.70 0.69
N VAL A 107 7.14 -22.86 1.32
CA VAL A 107 6.23 -23.32 2.40
C VAL A 107 6.28 -22.43 3.65
N GLY A 108 7.40 -21.74 3.89
CA GLY A 108 7.54 -20.79 5.00
C GLY A 108 7.17 -19.35 4.65
N LEU A 109 6.92 -19.05 3.37
CA LEU A 109 6.61 -17.71 2.88
C LEU A 109 5.10 -17.53 2.70
N LYS A 110 4.59 -16.40 3.17
CA LYS A 110 3.19 -16.00 2.93
C LYS A 110 3.00 -15.27 1.61
N GLY A 111 4.08 -14.93 0.92
CA GLY A 111 4.07 -14.29 -0.39
C GLY A 111 5.47 -13.90 -0.82
N ALA A 112 5.62 -13.54 -2.09
CA ALA A 112 6.89 -13.15 -2.68
C ALA A 112 6.73 -11.91 -3.56
N GLN A 113 7.73 -11.02 -3.54
CA GLN A 113 7.73 -9.85 -4.41
C GLN A 113 8.13 -10.26 -5.84
N THR A 114 7.27 -9.97 -6.80
CA THR A 114 7.51 -10.26 -8.21
C THR A 114 8.34 -9.15 -8.86
N VAL A 115 8.91 -9.42 -10.03
CA VAL A 115 9.66 -8.43 -10.81
C VAL A 115 8.76 -7.29 -11.29
N ASN A 116 7.45 -7.54 -11.41
CA ASN A 116 6.46 -6.51 -11.70
C ASN A 116 6.27 -5.49 -10.55
N GLY A 117 6.79 -5.79 -9.36
CA GLY A 117 6.65 -4.95 -8.15
C GLY A 117 5.42 -5.26 -7.31
N GLN A 118 4.48 -6.05 -7.83
CA GLN A 118 3.36 -6.61 -7.07
C GLN A 118 3.79 -7.85 -6.29
N ARG A 119 3.11 -8.14 -5.19
CA ARG A 119 3.33 -9.36 -4.42
C ARG A 119 2.45 -10.46 -4.99
N VAL A 120 2.98 -11.66 -5.00
CA VAL A 120 2.20 -12.86 -5.24
C VAL A 120 1.96 -13.55 -3.90
N ASP A 121 0.71 -13.86 -3.60
CA ASP A 121 0.37 -14.52 -2.35
C ASP A 121 0.60 -16.02 -2.44
N ILE A 122 1.25 -16.57 -1.42
CA ILE A 122 1.60 -17.99 -1.37
C ILE A 122 0.84 -18.58 -0.19
N LYS A 123 0.01 -19.57 -0.48
CA LYS A 123 -0.79 -20.28 0.52
C LYS A 123 -0.49 -21.77 0.45
N VAL A 124 -0.18 -22.36 1.59
CA VAL A 124 0.01 -23.80 1.72
C VAL A 124 -1.25 -24.42 2.30
N ASP A 125 -1.87 -25.35 1.57
CA ASP A 125 -3.01 -26.14 2.05
C ASP A 125 -2.61 -27.62 2.10
N GLY A 126 -2.23 -28.08 3.29
CA GLY A 126 -1.72 -29.43 3.52
C GLY A 126 -0.44 -29.70 2.72
N SER A 127 -0.55 -30.55 1.69
CA SER A 127 0.57 -30.90 0.80
C SER A 127 0.61 -30.09 -0.50
N SER A 128 -0.37 -29.20 -0.73
CA SER A 128 -0.48 -28.42 -1.97
C SER A 128 -0.10 -26.97 -1.72
N VAL A 129 0.68 -26.40 -2.62
CA VAL A 129 1.05 -24.98 -2.61
C VAL A 129 0.19 -24.27 -3.64
N MET A 130 -0.44 -23.17 -3.24
CA MET A 130 -1.20 -22.26 -4.10
C MET A 130 -0.48 -20.92 -4.20
N VAL A 131 -0.42 -20.38 -5.40
CA VAL A 131 0.21 -19.09 -5.72
C VAL A 131 -0.88 -18.23 -6.36
N ASP A 132 -1.35 -17.22 -5.64
CA ASP A 132 -2.44 -16.32 -6.04
C ASP A 132 -3.68 -17.07 -6.60
N GLY A 133 -4.06 -18.14 -5.91
CA GLY A 133 -5.18 -19.00 -6.30
C GLY A 133 -4.86 -20.09 -7.33
N ALA A 134 -3.69 -20.08 -7.97
CA ALA A 134 -3.23 -21.13 -8.88
C ALA A 134 -2.54 -22.27 -8.12
N ASN A 135 -2.84 -23.54 -8.43
CA ASN A 135 -2.18 -24.67 -7.78
C ASN A 135 -0.82 -24.95 -8.43
N VAL A 136 0.20 -25.17 -7.61
CA VAL A 136 1.51 -25.61 -8.07
C VAL A 136 1.45 -27.13 -8.31
N VAL A 137 1.60 -27.54 -9.57
CA VAL A 137 1.52 -28.93 -10.03
C VAL A 137 2.86 -29.64 -9.93
N THR A 138 3.95 -28.92 -10.14
CA THR A 138 5.31 -29.48 -10.10
C THR A 138 6.24 -28.41 -9.57
N THR A 139 7.02 -28.74 -8.55
CA THR A 139 7.97 -27.82 -7.95
C THR A 139 9.41 -28.17 -8.32
N ASP A 140 10.31 -27.22 -8.07
CA ASP A 140 11.77 -27.44 -8.00
C ASP A 140 12.43 -27.94 -9.29
N ILE A 141 11.98 -27.43 -10.44
CA ILE A 141 12.70 -27.65 -11.70
C ILE A 141 13.91 -26.72 -11.72
N VAL A 142 15.06 -27.25 -11.31
CA VAL A 142 16.32 -26.50 -11.22
C VAL A 142 16.86 -26.21 -12.61
N CYS A 143 17.11 -24.93 -12.87
CA CYS A 143 17.79 -24.42 -14.06
C CYS A 143 19.10 -23.72 -13.63
N ASP A 144 20.01 -23.46 -14.56
CA ASP A 144 21.30 -22.81 -14.21
C ASP A 144 21.13 -21.40 -13.64
N ASN A 145 20.13 -20.67 -14.14
CA ASN A 145 19.83 -19.30 -13.76
C ASN A 145 18.61 -19.18 -12.84
N GLY A 146 18.11 -20.30 -12.27
CA GLY A 146 16.92 -20.22 -11.42
C GLY A 146 16.18 -21.51 -11.14
N VAL A 147 14.90 -21.37 -10.84
CA VAL A 147 13.97 -22.47 -10.53
C VAL A 147 12.65 -22.23 -11.24
N ILE A 148 12.06 -23.27 -11.81
CA ILE A 148 10.71 -23.22 -12.38
C ILE A 148 9.75 -24.01 -11.49
N HIS A 149 8.62 -23.38 -11.17
CA HIS A 149 7.47 -24.04 -10.52
C HIS A 149 6.30 -24.03 -11.50
N ILE A 150 5.76 -25.20 -11.83
CA ILE A 150 4.65 -25.33 -12.77
C ILE A 150 3.33 -25.05 -12.06
N ILE A 151 2.52 -24.14 -12.61
CA ILE A 151 1.18 -23.81 -12.10
C ILE A 151 0.07 -24.24 -13.05
N ASP A 152 -1.10 -24.54 -12.49
CA ASP A 152 -2.27 -25.04 -13.22
C ASP A 152 -3.18 -23.94 -13.81
N SER A 153 -2.90 -22.68 -13.50
CA SER A 153 -3.69 -21.49 -13.85
C SER A 153 -2.75 -20.30 -14.06
N VAL A 154 -3.10 -19.36 -14.94
CA VAL A 154 -2.29 -18.15 -15.18
C VAL A 154 -2.62 -17.12 -14.09
N ILE A 155 -1.60 -16.60 -13.40
CA ILE A 155 -1.76 -15.55 -12.39
C ILE A 155 -1.77 -14.17 -13.07
N LEU A 156 -2.75 -13.33 -12.74
CA LEU A 156 -2.92 -12.03 -13.39
C LEU A 156 -2.64 -10.91 -12.39
N PRO A 157 -1.73 -9.98 -12.71
CA PRO A 157 -1.52 -8.79 -11.89
C PRO A 157 -2.79 -7.95 -11.80
N ALA A 158 -2.93 -7.17 -10.71
CA ALA A 158 -4.02 -6.21 -10.61
C ALA A 158 -3.83 -5.11 -11.67
N ASP A 159 -4.79 -4.97 -12.58
CA ASP A 159 -4.78 -4.02 -13.69
C ASP A 159 -5.42 -2.67 -13.33
N LYS A 160 -6.30 -2.67 -12.34
CA LYS A 160 -7.06 -1.50 -11.87
C LYS A 160 -6.27 -0.66 -10.87
N THR A 161 -6.37 0.65 -11.02
CA THR A 161 -5.82 1.63 -10.07
C THR A 161 -6.59 1.60 -8.76
N ILE A 162 -6.03 2.19 -7.69
CA ILE A 162 -6.67 2.25 -6.38
C ILE A 162 -8.14 2.75 -6.44
N PRO A 163 -8.47 3.86 -7.14
CA PRO A 163 -9.86 4.33 -7.24
C PRO A 163 -10.77 3.34 -7.97
N GLU A 164 -10.28 2.66 -9.00
CA GLU A 164 -11.03 1.68 -9.79
C GLU A 164 -11.27 0.39 -9.01
N THR A 165 -10.27 -0.08 -8.26
CA THR A 165 -10.38 -1.22 -7.35
C THR A 165 -11.40 -0.93 -6.25
N ALA A 166 -11.36 0.28 -5.67
CA ALA A 166 -12.35 0.69 -4.68
C ALA A 166 -13.77 0.81 -5.26
N ASP A 167 -13.93 1.29 -6.50
CA ASP A 167 -15.23 1.38 -7.18
C ASP A 167 -15.81 -0.02 -7.46
N ALA A 168 -14.97 -0.94 -7.94
CA ALA A 168 -15.35 -2.33 -8.21
C ALA A 168 -15.76 -3.10 -6.95
N ALA A 169 -15.19 -2.78 -5.79
CA ALA A 169 -15.55 -3.39 -4.52
C ALA A 169 -16.92 -2.93 -3.98
N GLY A 170 -17.44 -1.78 -4.43
CA GLY A 170 -18.81 -1.32 -4.16
C GLY A 170 -19.08 -0.77 -2.75
N SER A 171 -18.19 -0.98 -1.77
CA SER A 171 -18.34 -0.58 -0.35
C SER A 171 -17.61 0.71 0.03
N PHE A 172 -17.14 1.49 -0.95
CA PHE A 172 -16.31 2.69 -0.75
C PHE A 172 -16.91 3.95 -1.38
N LYS A 173 -18.24 4.02 -1.54
CA LYS A 173 -18.89 5.10 -2.28
C LYS A 173 -18.65 6.47 -1.64
N THR A 174 -18.68 6.53 -0.31
CA THR A 174 -18.45 7.75 0.47
C THR A 174 -17.00 8.20 0.35
N LEU A 175 -16.05 7.26 0.42
CA LEU A 175 -14.63 7.54 0.25
C LEU A 175 -14.32 8.10 -1.15
N LEU A 176 -14.86 7.47 -2.20
CA LEU A 176 -14.67 7.91 -3.58
C LEU A 176 -15.29 9.29 -3.82
N ALA A 177 -16.48 9.56 -3.27
CA ALA A 177 -17.11 10.87 -3.32
C ALA A 177 -16.26 11.94 -2.62
N ALA A 178 -15.75 11.65 -1.43
CA ALA A 178 -14.85 12.52 -0.68
C ALA A 178 -13.54 12.78 -1.44
N ALA A 179 -12.91 11.75 -1.99
CA ALA A 179 -11.69 11.86 -2.78
C ALA A 179 -11.88 12.71 -4.04
N LYS A 180 -13.03 12.57 -4.73
CA LYS A 180 -13.41 13.43 -5.87
C LYS A 180 -13.61 14.88 -5.42
N ALA A 181 -14.35 15.13 -4.35
CA ALA A 181 -14.57 16.49 -3.82
C ALA A 181 -13.27 17.19 -3.39
N ALA A 182 -12.33 16.41 -2.84
CA ALA A 182 -11.01 16.86 -2.43
C ALA A 182 -10.00 17.01 -3.59
N GLY A 183 -10.29 16.50 -4.79
CA GLY A 183 -9.36 16.48 -5.92
C GLY A 183 -8.21 15.47 -5.75
N LEU A 184 -8.38 14.48 -4.87
CA LEU A 184 -7.39 13.44 -4.59
C LEU A 184 -7.59 12.18 -5.45
N ALA A 185 -8.77 12.01 -6.07
CA ALA A 185 -9.04 10.84 -6.91
C ALA A 185 -8.05 10.71 -8.08
N GLU A 186 -7.67 11.82 -8.71
CA GLU A 186 -6.68 11.83 -9.79
C GLU A 186 -5.27 11.49 -9.29
N VAL A 187 -4.89 11.98 -8.11
CA VAL A 187 -3.60 11.68 -7.48
C VAL A 187 -3.52 10.20 -7.07
N LEU A 188 -4.61 9.67 -6.53
CA LEU A 188 -4.68 8.24 -6.17
C LEU A 188 -4.77 7.33 -7.40
N GLY A 189 -5.14 7.86 -8.56
CA GLY A 189 -5.13 7.15 -9.84
C GLY A 189 -3.84 7.34 -10.64
N SER A 190 -2.93 8.22 -10.23
CA SER A 190 -1.66 8.45 -10.94
C SER A 190 -0.66 7.32 -10.68
N GLU A 191 0.48 7.36 -11.38
CA GLU A 191 1.56 6.41 -11.15
C GLU A 191 1.97 6.41 -9.66
N GLY A 192 1.84 5.25 -9.04
CA GLY A 192 2.21 4.98 -7.65
C GLY A 192 3.62 4.41 -7.54
N PRO A 193 4.02 3.86 -6.38
CA PRO A 193 3.12 3.14 -5.47
C PRO A 193 2.56 3.97 -4.31
N PHE A 194 1.28 3.73 -3.99
CA PHE A 194 0.61 4.24 -2.78
C PHE A 194 0.07 3.09 -1.92
N THR A 195 -0.07 3.35 -0.62
CA THR A 195 -0.81 2.49 0.29
C THR A 195 -1.96 3.28 0.88
N VAL A 196 -3.20 2.82 0.66
CA VAL A 196 -4.41 3.52 1.09
C VAL A 196 -5.13 2.71 2.15
N PHE A 197 -5.31 3.31 3.32
CA PHE A 197 -6.19 2.78 4.36
C PHE A 197 -7.61 3.24 4.03
N ALA A 198 -8.43 2.37 3.42
CA ALA A 198 -9.74 2.71 2.91
C ALA A 198 -10.85 2.41 3.93
N PRO A 199 -11.48 3.43 4.54
CA PRO A 199 -12.64 3.23 5.39
C PRO A 199 -13.86 2.82 4.57
N THR A 200 -14.59 1.81 5.04
CA THR A 200 -15.84 1.38 4.39
C THR A 200 -16.97 2.41 4.60
N ASP A 201 -18.05 2.30 3.83
CA ASP A 201 -19.23 3.14 4.03
C ASP A 201 -19.81 3.01 5.45
N GLU A 202 -19.71 1.84 6.08
CA GLU A 202 -20.09 1.63 7.49
C GLU A 202 -19.15 2.38 8.46
N ALA A 203 -17.86 2.50 8.13
CA ALA A 203 -16.91 3.27 8.92
C ALA A 203 -17.28 4.77 8.94
N PHE A 204 -17.76 5.31 7.81
CA PHE A 204 -18.30 6.67 7.74
C PHE A 204 -19.62 6.81 8.50
N ALA A 205 -20.47 5.79 8.49
CA ALA A 205 -21.74 5.79 9.21
C ALA A 205 -21.58 5.78 10.75
N LYS A 206 -20.43 5.32 11.27
CA LYS A 206 -20.09 5.40 12.70
C LYS A 206 -19.74 6.82 13.16
N LEU A 207 -19.48 7.76 12.24
CA LEU A 207 -19.24 9.15 12.60
C LEU A 207 -20.53 9.81 13.09
N PRO A 208 -20.45 10.77 14.04
CA PRO A 208 -21.62 11.49 14.50
C PRO A 208 -22.42 12.09 13.34
N GLU A 209 -23.75 12.03 13.42
CA GLU A 209 -24.63 12.60 12.39
C GLU A 209 -24.27 14.06 12.10
N GLY A 210 -24.20 14.41 10.80
CA GLY A 210 -23.77 15.74 10.35
C GLY A 210 -22.27 15.92 10.14
N THR A 211 -21.41 15.02 10.64
CA THR A 211 -19.94 15.12 10.47
C THR A 211 -19.53 15.02 9.00
N VAL A 212 -20.04 14.00 8.29
CA VAL A 212 -19.74 13.80 6.86
C VAL A 212 -20.29 14.96 6.02
N ALA A 213 -21.52 15.41 6.31
CA ALA A 213 -22.11 16.55 5.63
C ALA A 213 -21.28 17.83 5.83
N SER A 214 -20.86 18.11 7.06
CA SER A 214 -19.97 19.22 7.41
C SER A 214 -18.61 19.12 6.70
N LEU A 215 -18.00 17.94 6.65
CA LEU A 215 -16.72 17.71 5.95
C LEU A 215 -16.81 17.91 4.43
N LEU A 216 -17.98 17.67 3.83
CA LEU A 216 -18.24 17.88 2.41
C LEU A 216 -18.57 19.35 2.07
N GLU A 217 -18.79 20.22 3.07
CA GLU A 217 -19.01 21.63 2.83
C GLU A 217 -17.75 22.31 2.25
N PRO A 218 -17.89 23.27 1.32
CA PRO A 218 -16.75 23.99 0.75
C PRO A 218 -15.83 24.63 1.80
N ALA A 219 -16.40 25.08 2.92
CA ALA A 219 -15.67 25.67 4.05
C ALA A 219 -14.70 24.68 4.72
N ASN A 220 -15.02 23.37 4.71
CA ASN A 220 -14.24 22.33 5.36
C ASN A 220 -13.40 21.50 4.38
N LYS A 221 -13.38 21.85 3.08
CA LYS A 221 -12.62 21.14 2.05
C LYS A 221 -11.15 20.95 2.40
N LYS A 222 -10.52 21.93 3.07
CA LYS A 222 -9.14 21.80 3.54
C LYS A 222 -8.97 20.67 4.57
N LYS A 223 -9.88 20.60 5.54
CA LYS A 223 -9.90 19.52 6.54
C LYS A 223 -10.12 18.15 5.88
N LEU A 224 -11.04 18.08 4.91
CA LEU A 224 -11.29 16.86 4.15
C LEU A 224 -10.03 16.38 3.40
N VAL A 225 -9.31 17.29 2.73
CA VAL A 225 -8.04 16.97 2.06
C VAL A 225 -7.02 16.42 3.06
N ASP A 226 -6.90 17.03 4.23
CA ASP A 226 -5.93 16.58 5.26
C ASP A 226 -6.31 15.22 5.84
N ILE A 227 -7.59 14.97 6.10
CA ILE A 227 -8.10 13.65 6.53
C ILE A 227 -7.79 12.59 5.49
N LEU A 228 -8.11 12.84 4.22
CA LEU A 228 -7.85 11.88 3.15
C LEU A 228 -6.35 11.63 2.95
N LYS A 229 -5.51 12.67 3.01
CA LYS A 229 -4.05 12.51 2.99
C LYS A 229 -3.52 11.71 4.17
N TYR A 230 -4.19 11.73 5.32
CA TYR A 230 -3.80 10.94 6.48
C TYR A 230 -4.08 9.43 6.29
N HIS A 231 -5.04 9.08 5.43
CA HIS A 231 -5.30 7.70 5.06
C HIS A 231 -4.33 7.15 4.00
N VAL A 232 -3.44 7.99 3.45
CA VAL A 232 -2.57 7.62 2.34
C VAL A 232 -1.12 7.66 2.78
N VAL A 233 -0.38 6.61 2.47
CA VAL A 233 1.07 6.47 2.70
C VAL A 233 1.75 6.30 1.34
N SER A 234 2.91 6.92 1.15
CA SER A 234 3.74 6.71 -0.04
C SER A 234 4.46 5.36 0.04
N GLY A 235 4.52 4.64 -1.07
CA GLY A 235 5.12 3.31 -1.12
C GLY A 235 4.07 2.21 -1.13
N ARG A 236 4.50 1.00 -1.53
CA ARG A 236 3.71 -0.22 -1.47
C ARG A 236 4.05 -0.92 -0.16
N VAL A 237 3.14 -0.91 0.80
CA VAL A 237 3.37 -1.46 2.14
C VAL A 237 2.30 -2.50 2.43
N TYR A 238 2.71 -3.77 2.43
CA TYR A 238 1.87 -4.90 2.83
C TYR A 238 1.78 -5.01 4.35
N SER A 239 0.83 -5.78 4.86
CA SER A 239 0.56 -5.90 6.29
C SER A 239 1.77 -6.35 7.10
N GLU A 240 2.57 -7.28 6.57
CA GLU A 240 3.75 -7.79 7.25
C GLU A 240 4.82 -6.71 7.44
N ASP A 241 5.10 -5.97 6.38
CA ASP A 241 6.05 -4.85 6.40
C ASP A 241 5.51 -3.69 7.26
N ALA A 242 4.20 -3.43 7.19
CA ALA A 242 3.51 -2.43 7.99
C ALA A 242 3.66 -2.74 9.50
N VAL A 243 3.45 -4.00 9.88
CA VAL A 243 3.59 -4.47 11.27
C VAL A 243 5.03 -4.40 11.74
N ALA A 244 5.99 -4.77 10.88
CA ALA A 244 7.41 -4.67 11.20
C ALA A 244 7.85 -3.21 11.40
N ALA A 245 7.34 -2.29 10.57
CA ALA A 245 7.63 -0.87 10.63
C ALA A 245 7.03 -0.17 11.87
N LYS A 246 5.90 -0.67 12.40
CA LYS A 246 5.13 -0.11 13.54
C LYS A 246 4.57 1.30 13.34
N SER A 247 5.10 2.08 12.40
CA SER A 247 4.68 3.43 12.10
C SER A 247 5.01 3.77 10.65
N ALA A 248 4.12 4.49 9.98
CA ALA A 248 4.31 4.95 8.61
C ALA A 248 4.04 6.46 8.51
N LYS A 249 4.80 7.16 7.67
CA LYS A 249 4.57 8.58 7.40
C LYS A 249 3.49 8.74 6.33
N THR A 250 2.41 9.44 6.69
CA THR A 250 1.29 9.71 5.77
C THR A 250 1.61 10.86 4.81
N LEU A 251 0.83 11.00 3.73
CA LEU A 251 0.89 12.16 2.82
C LEU A 251 0.51 13.47 3.52
N GLN A 252 -0.23 13.40 4.63
CA GLN A 252 -0.52 14.55 5.47
C GLN A 252 0.74 15.03 6.22
N GLY A 253 1.66 14.11 6.50
CA GLY A 253 2.95 14.37 7.15
C GLY A 253 3.05 13.78 8.55
N SER A 254 1.92 13.54 9.22
CA SER A 254 1.87 12.92 10.54
C SER A 254 2.10 11.41 10.45
N PRO A 255 2.71 10.79 11.48
CA PRO A 255 2.84 9.35 11.55
C PRO A 255 1.49 8.68 11.79
N LEU A 256 1.37 7.47 11.27
CA LEU A 256 0.25 6.57 11.46
C LEU A 256 0.81 5.32 12.13
N GLY A 257 0.31 5.02 13.33
CA GLY A 257 0.77 3.89 14.13
C GLY A 257 0.12 2.59 13.67
N ILE A 258 0.89 1.52 13.59
CA ILE A 258 0.42 0.18 13.23
C ILE A 258 0.75 -0.73 14.41
N LYS A 259 -0.28 -1.36 14.98
CA LYS A 259 -0.15 -2.28 16.12
C LYS A 259 -0.87 -3.59 15.83
N VAL A 260 -0.27 -4.71 16.19
CA VAL A 260 -0.96 -6.00 16.18
C VAL A 260 -1.42 -6.31 17.59
N THR A 261 -2.70 -6.63 17.72
CA THR A 261 -3.31 -7.08 18.97
C THR A 261 -3.82 -8.51 18.81
N ASP A 262 -4.20 -9.14 19.92
CA ASP A 262 -4.82 -10.48 19.90
C ASP A 262 -6.10 -10.54 19.04
N SER A 263 -6.72 -9.38 18.77
CA SER A 263 -7.94 -9.24 17.98
C SER A 263 -7.71 -8.86 16.51
N GLY A 264 -6.46 -8.73 16.08
CA GLY A 264 -6.04 -8.40 14.72
C GLY A 264 -5.09 -7.21 14.62
N ALA A 265 -4.68 -6.90 13.40
CA ALA A 265 -3.93 -5.68 13.08
C ALA A 265 -4.84 -4.45 13.23
N MET A 266 -4.28 -3.39 13.81
CA MET A 266 -4.92 -2.11 14.00
C MET A 266 -4.02 -0.99 13.46
N VAL A 267 -4.66 0.01 12.88
CA VAL A 267 -4.04 1.26 12.47
C VAL A 267 -4.59 2.37 13.37
N ASN A 268 -3.72 2.97 14.17
CA ASN A 268 -4.07 3.75 15.35
C ASN A 268 -5.05 2.97 16.24
N ASP A 269 -6.33 3.35 16.22
CA ASP A 269 -7.42 2.71 16.96
C ASP A 269 -8.49 2.10 16.06
N SER A 270 -8.27 2.06 14.74
CA SER A 270 -9.13 1.39 13.78
C SER A 270 -8.64 -0.04 13.50
N LYS A 271 -9.59 -0.96 13.35
CA LYS A 271 -9.32 -2.35 13.00
C LYS A 271 -9.20 -2.51 11.49
N LEU A 272 -8.23 -3.30 11.03
CA LEU A 272 -8.17 -3.73 9.64
C LEU A 272 -9.20 -4.85 9.42
N VAL A 273 -10.17 -4.61 8.54
CA VAL A 273 -11.23 -5.56 8.16
C VAL A 273 -10.71 -6.56 7.15
N ALA A 274 -9.97 -6.06 6.18
CA ALA A 274 -9.28 -6.84 5.16
C ALA A 274 -7.99 -6.10 4.78
N THR A 275 -6.97 -6.86 4.43
CA THR A 275 -5.64 -6.32 4.16
C THR A 275 -5.14 -6.76 2.80
N ASP A 276 -4.10 -6.07 2.32
CA ASP A 276 -3.33 -6.51 1.16
C ASP A 276 -4.16 -6.63 -0.14
N VAL A 277 -5.12 -5.71 -0.34
CA VAL A 277 -5.88 -5.66 -1.59
C VAL A 277 -5.03 -4.97 -2.65
N ASP A 278 -4.55 -5.73 -3.63
CA ASP A 278 -3.67 -5.21 -4.68
C ASP A 278 -4.38 -4.33 -5.71
N ALA A 279 -3.70 -3.23 -6.09
CA ALA A 279 -4.05 -2.36 -7.20
C ALA A 279 -2.81 -2.13 -8.08
N SER A 280 -2.99 -1.75 -9.34
CA SER A 280 -1.88 -1.54 -10.28
C SER A 280 -0.86 -0.51 -9.77
N ASN A 281 -1.34 0.53 -9.09
CA ASN A 281 -0.54 1.62 -8.56
C ASN A 281 -0.39 1.59 -7.02
N GLY A 282 -0.69 0.48 -6.34
CA GLY A 282 -0.57 0.42 -4.89
C GLY A 282 -1.27 -0.73 -4.18
N VAL A 283 -1.48 -0.56 -2.88
CA VAL A 283 -2.17 -1.52 -2.00
C VAL A 283 -3.26 -0.80 -1.22
N ILE A 284 -4.39 -1.48 -1.02
CA ILE A 284 -5.51 -1.00 -0.22
C ILE A 284 -5.63 -1.87 1.03
N HIS A 285 -5.70 -1.23 2.18
CA HIS A 285 -6.02 -1.86 3.47
C HIS A 285 -7.39 -1.36 3.92
N ILE A 286 -8.35 -2.26 4.06
CA ILE A 286 -9.72 -1.92 4.41
C ILE A 286 -9.82 -1.75 5.92
N ILE A 287 -10.33 -0.61 6.37
CA ILE A 287 -10.45 -0.26 7.79
C ILE A 287 -11.91 -0.01 8.19
N ASP A 288 -12.21 -0.21 9.47
CA ASP A 288 -13.57 -0.13 10.00
C ASP A 288 -13.94 1.23 10.64
N ALA A 289 -13.02 2.18 10.66
CA ALA A 289 -13.22 3.54 11.18
C ALA A 289 -12.43 4.55 10.35
N VAL A 290 -12.92 5.79 10.28
CA VAL A 290 -12.21 6.89 9.60
C VAL A 290 -11.03 7.34 10.47
N LEU A 291 -9.83 7.33 9.90
CA LEU A 291 -8.62 7.83 10.55
C LEU A 291 -8.64 9.36 10.55
N LEU A 292 -8.77 9.92 11.74
CA LEU A 292 -8.58 11.34 11.94
C LEU A 292 -7.08 11.58 12.18
N PRO A 293 -6.43 12.48 11.40
CA PRO A 293 -5.07 12.89 11.73
C PRO A 293 -5.07 13.39 13.18
N PRO A 294 -4.03 13.08 13.98
CA PRO A 294 -3.92 13.61 15.33
C PRO A 294 -4.08 15.13 15.25
N GLU A 295 -5.24 15.61 15.71
CA GLU A 295 -5.73 16.92 15.32
C GLU A 295 -4.74 18.01 15.76
N ASN A 296 -4.21 18.72 14.76
CA ASN A 296 -3.89 20.14 14.83
C ASN A 296 -3.06 20.62 16.04
N ALA A 297 -2.14 19.86 16.64
CA ALA A 297 -1.25 20.46 17.65
C ALA A 297 -0.50 21.70 17.10
N VAL A 298 -0.22 21.74 15.79
CA VAL A 298 0.40 22.89 15.11
C VAL A 298 -0.61 24.01 14.82
N ASP A 299 -1.83 23.69 14.39
CA ASP A 299 -2.86 24.69 14.08
C ASP A 299 -3.58 25.22 15.33
N ALA A 300 -3.92 24.37 16.30
CA ALA A 300 -4.40 24.74 17.62
C ALA A 300 -3.37 25.61 18.34
N ARG A 301 -2.08 25.27 18.29
CA ARG A 301 -1.02 26.11 18.86
C ARG A 301 -1.00 27.50 18.20
N ARG A 302 -1.01 27.56 16.86
CA ARG A 302 -1.02 28.83 16.12
C ARG A 302 -2.29 29.65 16.39
N VAL A 303 -3.45 29.00 16.46
CA VAL A 303 -4.73 29.62 16.81
C VAL A 303 -4.69 30.17 18.23
N ILE A 304 -4.18 29.39 19.19
CA ILE A 304 -3.98 29.82 20.58
C ILE A 304 -3.03 31.01 20.64
N GLU A 305 -1.85 30.95 20.02
CA GLU A 305 -0.86 32.03 20.01
C GLU A 305 -1.42 33.34 19.44
N ASN A 306 -2.13 33.26 18.29
CA ASN A 306 -2.77 34.43 17.67
C ASN A 306 -3.89 35.00 18.54
N THR A 307 -4.73 34.14 19.09
CA THR A 307 -5.87 34.53 19.95
C THR A 307 -5.36 35.18 21.23
N VAL A 308 -4.32 34.61 21.84
CA VAL A 308 -3.62 35.15 23.01
C VAL A 308 -3.07 36.54 22.73
N ALA A 309 -2.44 36.75 21.57
CA ALA A 309 -1.89 38.04 21.18
C ALA A 309 -3.00 39.09 20.95
N GLN A 310 -4.09 38.71 20.27
CA GLN A 310 -5.21 39.61 20.00
C GLN A 310 -6.02 39.92 21.26
N GLY A 311 -6.30 38.92 22.09
CA GLY A 311 -7.01 39.06 23.36
C GLY A 311 -6.26 39.94 24.36
N ALA A 312 -4.92 39.82 24.44
CA ALA A 312 -4.10 40.70 25.27
C ALA A 312 -4.21 42.17 24.87
N ARG A 313 -4.25 42.46 23.55
CA ARG A 313 -4.46 43.83 23.04
C ARG A 313 -5.84 44.37 23.43
N LEU A 314 -6.89 43.57 23.25
CA LEU A 314 -8.26 43.94 23.61
C LEU A 314 -8.39 44.21 25.12
N PHE A 315 -7.76 43.36 25.94
CA PHE A 315 -7.80 43.50 27.39
C PHE A 315 -7.10 44.79 27.85
N ASN A 316 -5.90 45.06 27.35
CA ASN A 316 -5.14 46.27 27.69
C ASN A 316 -5.81 47.56 27.20
N ALA A 317 -6.64 47.47 26.16
CA ALA A 317 -7.47 48.58 25.66
C ALA A 317 -8.78 48.77 26.46
N GLY A 318 -9.04 47.97 27.50
CA GLY A 318 -10.25 48.05 28.34
C GLY A 318 -11.46 47.32 27.75
N HIS A 319 -11.32 46.62 26.62
CA HIS A 319 -12.39 45.87 25.96
C HIS A 319 -12.54 44.46 26.53
N HIS A 320 -12.78 44.35 27.84
CA HIS A 320 -12.79 43.06 28.55
C HIS A 320 -13.89 42.10 28.06
N SER A 321 -15.07 42.61 27.68
CA SER A 321 -16.14 41.75 27.13
C SER A 321 -15.74 41.14 25.79
N ALA A 322 -15.24 41.96 24.86
CA ALA A 322 -14.79 41.49 23.55
C ALA A 322 -13.61 40.51 23.66
N CYS A 323 -12.71 40.73 24.63
CA CYS A 323 -11.64 39.79 24.97
C CYS A 323 -12.21 38.44 25.44
N ALA A 324 -13.20 38.45 26.34
CA ALA A 324 -13.86 37.23 26.82
C ALA A 324 -14.64 36.50 25.72
N ASP A 325 -15.31 37.24 24.81
CA ASP A 325 -16.02 36.65 23.68
C ASP A 325 -15.04 35.99 22.70
N LEU A 326 -13.92 36.66 22.38
CA LEU A 326 -12.85 36.10 21.55
C LEU A 326 -12.32 34.78 22.12
N TYR A 327 -11.94 34.77 23.41
CA TYR A 327 -11.43 33.55 24.05
C TYR A 327 -12.48 32.44 24.11
N HIS A 328 -13.75 32.78 24.35
CA HIS A 328 -14.83 31.80 24.38
C HIS A 328 -15.05 31.17 23.00
N THR A 329 -15.13 31.98 21.94
CA THR A 329 -15.29 31.51 20.57
C THR A 329 -14.14 30.59 20.17
N THR A 330 -12.90 31.02 20.41
CA THR A 330 -11.73 30.18 20.13
C THR A 330 -11.77 28.87 20.87
N MET A 331 -12.14 28.85 22.16
CA MET A 331 -12.19 27.60 22.91
C MET A 331 -13.32 26.68 22.44
N THR A 332 -14.44 27.24 21.98
CA THR A 332 -15.53 26.47 21.35
C THR A 332 -15.10 25.89 20.00
N GLU A 333 -14.38 26.67 19.18
CA GLU A 333 -13.78 26.19 17.93
C GLU A 333 -12.77 25.07 18.18
N LEU A 334 -11.92 25.21 19.21
CA LEU A 334 -10.95 24.16 19.60
C LEU A 334 -11.64 22.91 20.17
N MET A 335 -12.78 23.04 20.86
CA MET A 335 -13.59 21.89 21.27
C MET A 335 -14.20 21.16 20.07
N SER A 336 -14.65 21.89 19.05
CA SER A 336 -15.13 21.27 17.81
C SER A 336 -14.01 20.59 17.00
N ALA A 337 -12.75 20.90 17.32
CA ALA A 337 -11.55 20.28 16.78
C ALA A 337 -11.09 19.03 17.55
N ASN A 338 -11.92 18.51 18.47
CA ASN A 338 -11.76 17.22 19.13
C ASN A 338 -10.30 16.85 19.52
N LEU A 339 -9.62 17.70 20.29
CA LEU A 339 -8.18 17.63 20.60
C LEU A 339 -7.79 16.49 21.58
N GLY A 340 -8.65 15.50 21.75
CA GLY A 340 -8.53 14.38 22.69
C GLY A 340 -9.40 14.54 23.94
N ASP A 341 -9.87 13.42 24.49
CA ASP A 341 -10.87 13.36 25.58
C ASP A 341 -10.47 14.17 26.82
N SER A 342 -9.19 14.14 27.19
CA SER A 342 -8.68 14.89 28.35
C SER A 342 -8.72 16.40 28.14
N LEU A 343 -8.30 16.87 26.96
CA LEU A 343 -8.32 18.28 26.58
C LEU A 343 -9.75 18.78 26.39
N ASN A 344 -10.62 17.98 25.77
CA ASN A 344 -12.03 18.32 25.60
C ASN A 344 -12.78 18.42 26.93
N SER A 345 -12.54 17.48 27.85
CA SER A 345 -13.10 17.51 29.21
C SER A 345 -12.65 18.77 29.96
N HIS A 346 -11.37 19.12 29.83
CA HIS A 346 -10.83 20.34 30.41
C HIS A 346 -11.48 21.61 29.81
N MET A 347 -11.57 21.72 28.48
CA MET A 347 -12.22 22.84 27.80
C MET A 347 -13.69 23.00 28.21
N SER A 348 -14.44 21.89 28.29
CA SER A 348 -15.83 21.89 28.75
C SER A 348 -15.97 22.44 30.17
N THR A 349 -15.04 22.05 31.06
CA THR A 349 -15.00 22.54 32.44
C THR A 349 -14.75 24.04 32.49
N VAL A 350 -13.79 24.54 31.71
CA VAL A 350 -13.45 25.98 31.68
C VAL A 350 -14.58 26.81 31.06
N LEU A 351 -15.21 26.35 29.96
CA LEU A 351 -16.37 27.02 29.37
C LEU A 351 -17.54 27.10 30.35
N THR A 352 -17.82 26.01 31.06
CA THR A 352 -18.87 25.98 32.09
C THR A 352 -18.59 27.00 33.19
N SER A 353 -17.35 27.06 33.70
CA SER A 353 -16.93 28.04 34.70
C SER A 353 -17.05 29.49 34.19
N ALA A 354 -16.67 29.74 32.93
CA ALA A 354 -16.77 31.05 32.31
C ALA A 354 -18.24 31.51 32.15
N ASN A 355 -19.15 30.59 31.82
CA ASN A 355 -20.59 30.90 31.67
C ASN A 355 -21.27 31.29 32.99
N HIS A 356 -20.75 30.81 34.12
CA HIS A 356 -21.22 31.21 35.45
C HIS A 356 -20.61 32.53 35.95
N THR A 357 -19.66 33.12 35.22
CA THR A 357 -18.96 34.34 35.63
C THR A 357 -19.58 35.57 34.95
N THR A 358 -20.21 36.44 35.75
CA THR A 358 -20.88 37.66 35.25
C THR A 358 -19.96 38.86 35.04
N CYS A 359 -18.79 38.89 35.71
CA CYS A 359 -17.80 39.94 35.54
C CYS A 359 -16.96 39.71 34.27
N PRO A 360 -16.96 40.61 33.27
CA PRO A 360 -16.24 40.42 32.01
C PRO A 360 -14.73 40.25 32.19
N THR A 361 -14.13 41.00 33.13
CA THR A 361 -12.71 40.90 33.47
C THR A 361 -12.35 39.52 34.00
N GLN A 362 -13.16 39.00 34.92
CA GLN A 362 -12.93 37.69 35.53
C GLN A 362 -13.19 36.57 34.53
N ARG A 363 -14.22 36.72 33.67
CA ARG A 363 -14.51 35.77 32.60
C ARG A 363 -13.36 35.66 31.59
N ALA A 364 -12.77 36.80 31.19
CA ALA A 364 -11.59 36.81 30.32
C ALA A 364 -10.38 36.10 30.95
N TRP A 365 -10.14 36.31 32.25
CA TRP A 365 -9.05 35.62 32.97
C TRP A 365 -9.30 34.11 33.11
N THR A 366 -10.51 33.68 33.46
CA THR A 366 -10.87 32.26 33.54
C THR A 366 -10.61 31.55 32.21
N LEU A 367 -11.09 32.13 31.11
CA LEU A 367 -10.89 31.58 29.76
C LEU A 367 -9.40 31.58 29.37
N ARG A 368 -8.68 32.66 29.71
CA ARG A 368 -7.25 32.76 29.44
C ARG A 368 -6.45 31.67 30.15
N THR A 369 -6.70 31.45 31.44
CA THR A 369 -6.01 30.41 32.20
C THR A 369 -6.26 29.02 31.64
N GLY A 370 -7.49 28.72 31.20
CA GLY A 370 -7.79 27.46 30.51
C GLY A 370 -7.01 27.30 29.21
N ILE A 371 -6.98 28.34 28.37
CA ILE A 371 -6.21 28.35 27.12
C ILE A 371 -4.70 28.13 27.38
N ASP A 372 -4.11 28.76 28.40
CA ASP A 372 -2.70 28.59 28.75
C ASP A 372 -2.40 27.16 29.26
N GLN A 373 -3.31 26.57 30.04
CA GLN A 373 -3.19 25.18 30.52
C GLN A 373 -3.27 24.17 29.36
N MET A 374 -4.21 24.39 28.43
CA MET A 374 -4.30 23.62 27.19
C MET A 374 -3.02 23.73 26.38
N TYR A 375 -2.51 24.95 26.20
CA TYR A 375 -1.26 25.18 25.48
C TYR A 375 -0.10 24.40 26.10
N GLY A 376 -0.01 24.39 27.43
CA GLY A 376 0.97 23.58 28.16
C GLY A 376 0.87 22.09 27.82
N GLN A 377 -0.33 21.52 27.88
CA GLN A 377 -0.58 20.11 27.56
C GLN A 377 -0.26 19.76 26.10
N ILE A 378 -0.60 20.65 25.16
CA ILE A 378 -0.29 20.51 23.73
C ILE A 378 1.22 20.48 23.49
N VAL A 379 1.99 21.27 24.25
CA VAL A 379 3.46 21.34 24.10
C VAL A 379 4.17 20.15 24.75
N THR A 380 3.66 19.62 25.86
CA THR A 380 4.30 18.52 26.61
C THR A 380 4.05 17.11 26.05
N ASN A 381 2.99 16.89 25.28
CA ASN A 381 2.67 15.57 24.69
C ASN A 381 3.48 15.26 23.41
N ARG A 382 4.74 15.72 23.33
CA ARG A 382 5.65 15.53 22.18
C ARG A 382 6.69 14.45 22.41
#